data_AF-A0A955VF78-F1
#
_entry.id   AF-A0A955VF78-F1
#
_cell.length_a   1.000
_cell.length_b   1.000
_cell.length_c   1.000
_cell.angle_alpha   90.00
_cell.angle_beta   90.00
_cell.angle_gamma   90.00
#
_symmetry.space_group_name_H-M   'P 1'
#
loop_
_entity.id
_entity.type
_entity.pdbx_description
1 polymer ?
#
loop_
_entity_poly.entity_id
_entity_poly.type
_entity_poly.pdbx_seq_one_letter_code
_entity_poly.pdbx_strand_id
1 'polypeptide(L)' 'HFDEAVNVTIGPDVIRTSPDHGVAYDIAGQGIANPTSMRAAIDYAIRCAIEAATSDRF' A
#
# COMPACT_ATOMS: atom_id res chain seq x y z
N HIS A 1 1.43 -10.12 -10.85
CA HIS A 1 1.44 -11.19 -9.82
C HIS A 1 0.31 -10.86 -8.84
N PHE A 2 -0.53 -11.81 -8.41
CA PHE A 2 -1.70 -11.49 -7.57
C PHE A 2 -1.31 -10.91 -6.19
N ASP A 3 -0.11 -11.26 -5.69
CA ASP A 3 0.37 -10.86 -4.36
C ASP A 3 0.87 -9.41 -4.25
N GLU A 4 0.87 -8.66 -5.36
CA GLU A 4 1.38 -7.28 -5.43
C GLU A 4 0.27 -6.23 -5.58
N ALA A 5 -1.00 -6.64 -5.49
CA ALA A 5 -2.11 -5.71 -5.59
C ALA A 5 -2.09 -4.68 -4.45
N VAL A 6 -2.45 -3.43 -4.79
CA VAL A 6 -2.49 -2.29 -3.88
C VAL A 6 -3.86 -1.63 -3.96
N ASN A 7 -4.51 -1.45 -2.81
CA ASN A 7 -5.73 -0.67 -2.71
C ASN A 7 -5.39 0.81 -2.55
N VAL A 8 -5.95 1.66 -3.41
CA VAL A 8 -5.76 3.12 -3.41
C VAL A 8 -7.09 3.80 -3.12
N THR A 9 -7.11 4.78 -2.22
CA THR A 9 -8.31 5.57 -1.95
C THR A 9 -8.26 6.91 -2.67
N ILE A 10 -9.31 7.21 -3.43
CA ILE A 10 -9.47 8.46 -4.17
C ILE A 10 -10.41 9.38 -3.38
N GLY A 11 -10.02 10.65 -3.20
CA GLY A 11 -10.84 11.67 -2.54
C GLY A 11 -10.20 12.36 -1.33
N PRO A 12 -9.50 11.66 -0.42
CA PRO A 12 -8.84 12.32 0.71
C PRO A 12 -7.71 13.27 0.29
N ASP A 13 -7.43 14.29 1.11
CA ASP A 13 -6.32 15.25 0.92
C ASP A 13 -4.93 14.67 1.23
N VAL A 14 -4.85 13.35 1.43
CA VAL A 14 -3.61 12.63 1.75
C VAL A 14 -3.50 11.40 0.87
N ILE A 15 -2.26 11.04 0.52
CA ILE A 15 -1.97 9.78 -0.16
C ILE A 15 -2.31 8.63 0.79
N ARG A 16 -3.24 7.77 0.38
CA ARG A 16 -3.66 6.61 1.17
C ARG A 16 -3.69 5.33 0.33
N THR A 17 -2.84 4.39 0.71
CA THR A 17 -2.77 3.02 0.17
C THR A 17 -3.05 2.00 1.26
N SER A 18 -3.37 0.77 0.88
CA SER A 18 -3.47 -0.37 1.80
C SER A 18 -3.16 -1.69 1.08
N PRO A 19 -2.78 -2.76 1.80
CA PRO A 19 -2.69 -4.08 1.22
C PRO A 19 -4.05 -4.55 0.68
N ASP A 20 -4.02 -5.59 -0.15
CA ASP A 20 -5.19 -6.21 -0.81
C ASP A 20 -5.73 -7.44 -0.08
N HIS A 21 -5.43 -7.55 1.22
CA HIS A 21 -5.92 -8.66 2.03
C HIS A 21 -6.50 -8.17 3.36
N GLY A 22 -7.29 -9.04 3.99
CA GLY A 22 -7.83 -8.82 5.32
C GLY A 22 -6.81 -9.10 6.43
N VAL A 23 -7.33 -9.25 7.66
CA VAL A 23 -6.52 -9.35 8.89
C VAL A 23 -5.78 -10.68 9.03
N ALA A 24 -6.29 -11.76 8.43
CA ALA A 24 -5.72 -13.12 8.51
C ALA A 24 -5.50 -13.59 9.97
N TYR A 25 -6.57 -13.57 10.79
CA TYR A 25 -6.52 -13.92 12.22
C TYR A 25 -6.02 -15.33 12.50
N ASP A 26 -6.28 -16.26 11.60
CA ASP A 26 -5.88 -17.66 11.65
C ASP A 26 -4.37 -17.87 11.62
N ILE A 27 -3.60 -16.92 11.08
CA ILE A 27 -2.13 -16.98 10.97
C ILE A 27 -1.41 -15.92 11.82
N ALA A 28 -2.15 -15.14 12.61
CA ALA A 28 -1.58 -14.11 13.46
C ALA A 28 -0.57 -14.70 14.46
N GLY A 29 0.63 -14.13 14.51
CA GLY A 29 1.71 -14.58 15.40
C GLY A 29 2.46 -15.84 14.95
N GLN A 30 2.09 -16.46 13.83
CA GLN A 30 2.75 -17.68 13.34
C GLN A 30 3.99 -17.41 12.47
N GLY A 31 4.22 -16.16 12.06
CA GLY A 31 5.37 -15.77 11.23
C GLY A 31 5.29 -16.22 9.77
N ILE A 32 4.11 -16.65 9.30
CA ILE A 32 3.89 -17.18 7.94
C ILE A 32 3.15 -16.22 7.00
N ALA A 33 2.86 -14.99 7.44
CA ALA A 33 2.19 -14.00 6.60
C ALA A 33 3.09 -13.58 5.43
N ASN A 34 2.51 -13.51 4.22
CA ASN A 34 3.22 -13.00 3.04
C ASN A 34 3.19 -11.45 3.07
N PRO A 35 4.35 -10.76 3.18
CA PRO A 35 4.39 -9.30 3.28
C PRO A 35 4.31 -8.58 1.93
N THR A 36 4.22 -9.29 0.80
CA THR A 36 4.39 -8.71 -0.55
C THR A 36 3.40 -7.58 -0.84
N SER A 37 2.10 -7.77 -0.57
CA SER A 37 1.09 -6.73 -0.84
C SER A 37 1.27 -5.49 0.06
N MET A 38 1.65 -5.68 1.33
CA MET A 38 1.95 -4.56 2.23
C MET A 38 3.18 -3.77 1.74
N ARG A 39 4.23 -4.45 1.29
CA ARG A 39 5.42 -3.79 0.71
C ARG A 39 5.05 -3.01 -0.54
N ALA A 40 4.30 -3.62 -1.46
CA ALA A 40 3.82 -2.95 -2.66
C ALA A 40 2.99 -1.69 -2.34
N ALA A 41 2.14 -1.74 -1.32
CA ALA A 41 1.34 -0.58 -0.89
C ALA A 41 2.19 0.56 -0.34
N ILE A 42 3.25 0.25 0.44
CA ILE A 42 4.20 1.24 0.95
C ILE A 42 5.00 1.85 -0.20
N ASP A 43 5.55 1.01 -1.09
CA ASP A 43 6.37 1.45 -2.23
C ASP A 43 5.55 2.34 -3.17
N TYR A 44 4.29 2.00 -3.42
CA TYR A 44 3.39 2.83 -4.23
C TYR A 44 3.12 4.19 -3.57
N ALA A 45 2.89 4.23 -2.25
CA ALA A 45 2.70 5.49 -1.53
C ALA A 45 3.95 6.38 -1.60
N ILE A 46 5.15 5.81 -1.45
CA ILE A 46 6.42 6.53 -1.59
C ILE A 46 6.55 7.12 -3.01
N ARG A 47 6.23 6.33 -4.04
CA ARG A 47 6.26 6.80 -5.43
C ARG A 47 5.30 7.97 -5.65
N CYS A 48 4.05 7.86 -5.19
CA CYS A 48 3.09 8.97 -5.27
C CYS A 48 3.58 10.21 -4.52
N ALA A 49 4.24 10.05 -3.37
CA ALA A 49 4.76 11.18 -2.60
C ALA A 49 5.91 11.88 -3.33
N ILE A 50 6.83 11.11 -3.94
CA ILE A 50 7.91 11.67 -4.79
C ILE A 50 7.31 12.37 -6.01
N GLU A 51 6.34 11.75 -6.68
CA GLU A 51 5.65 12.35 -7.83
C GLU A 51 4.94 13.65 -7.42
N ALA A 52 4.23 13.68 -6.29
CA ALA A 52 3.56 14.89 -5.78
C ALA A 52 4.55 15.99 -5.38
N ALA A 53 5.73 15.65 -4.85
CA ALA A 53 6.75 16.64 -4.48
C ALA A 53 7.54 17.18 -5.69
N THR A 54 7.64 16.40 -6.77
CA THR A 54 8.35 16.79 -8.00
C THR A 54 7.42 17.46 -9.01
N SER A 55 6.14 17.10 -8.99
CA SER A 55 5.09 17.87 -9.63
C SER A 55 4.74 19.05 -8.74
N ASP A 56 5.55 20.10 -8.81
CA ASP A 56 5.19 21.41 -8.31
C ASP A 56 3.93 21.87 -9.07
N ARG A 57 2.78 21.39 -8.61
CA ARG A 57 1.44 21.82 -9.00
C ARG A 57 0.96 22.81 -7.94
N PHE A 58 1.69 23.91 -7.86
CA PHE A 58 1.21 25.24 -7.49
C PHE A 58 1.82 26.26 -8.45
#